data_AF-A0A524IL92-F1
#
_entry.id   AF-A0A524IL92-F1
#
_cell.length_a   1.000
_cell.length_b   1.000
_cell.length_c   1.000
_cell.angle_alpha   90.00
_cell.angle_beta   90.00
_cell.angle_gamma   90.00
#
_symmetry.space_group_name_H-M   'P 1'
#
loop_
_entity.id
_entity.type
_entity.pdbx_description
1 polymer ?
#
loop_
_entity_poly.entity_id
_entity_poly.type
_entity_poly.pdbx_seq_one_letter_code
_entity_poly.pdbx_strand_id
1 'polypeptide(L)'
;MRKAVVEEITERKDVPPAHTWDLSKLCPDDAEWDKSFEKFQEMLPEIEKFKGTLGKSAESLRACLQYMKELGIMAECLGYYAHLKVMENVADNTSQA
;
A
#
# COMPACT_ATOMS: atom_id res chain seq x y z
N MET A 1 18.12 -46.82 2.43
CA MET A 1 17.06 -45.77 2.43
C MET A 1 17.50 -44.68 3.40
N ARG A 2 17.85 -43.48 2.92
CA ARG A 2 18.13 -42.34 3.81
C ARG A 2 16.79 -41.81 4.32
N LYS A 3 16.57 -41.82 5.64
CA LYS A 3 15.51 -41.02 6.26
C LYS A 3 15.82 -39.56 5.93
N ALA A 4 14.91 -38.88 5.24
CA ALA A 4 14.93 -37.43 5.22
C ALA A 4 14.74 -36.96 6.67
N VAL A 5 15.72 -36.23 7.18
CA VAL A 5 15.49 -35.40 8.37
C VAL A 5 14.54 -34.31 7.89
N VAL A 6 13.29 -34.38 8.32
CA VAL A 6 12.36 -33.27 8.12
C VAL A 6 12.82 -32.19 9.09
N GLU A 7 13.63 -31.24 8.61
CA GLU A 7 13.81 -29.99 9.34
C GLU A 7 12.45 -29.31 9.40
N GLU A 8 11.99 -29.02 10.61
CA GLU A 8 10.70 -28.39 10.86
C GLU A 8 10.73 -26.99 10.21
N ILE A 9 9.90 -26.80 9.19
CA ILE A 9 9.81 -25.54 8.47
C ILE A 9 9.14 -24.53 9.41
N THR A 10 9.87 -23.49 9.78
CA THR A 10 9.37 -22.41 10.64
C THR A 10 8.15 -21.75 9.98
N GLU A 11 7.04 -21.62 10.72
CA GLU A 11 5.88 -20.89 10.21
C GLU A 11 6.18 -19.40 10.14
N ARG A 12 5.51 -18.68 9.23
CA ARG A 12 5.78 -17.24 9.03
C ARG A 12 5.65 -16.43 10.33
N LYS A 13 4.66 -16.75 11.14
CA LYS A 13 4.39 -16.07 12.43
C LYS A 13 5.53 -16.20 13.45
N ASP A 14 6.37 -17.23 13.30
CA ASP A 14 7.45 -17.55 14.21
C ASP A 14 8.81 -16.97 13.75
N VAL A 15 8.84 -16.29 12.59
CA VAL A 15 10.04 -15.61 12.08
C VAL A 15 10.32 -14.35 12.90
N PRO A 16 11.55 -14.14 13.41
CA PRO A 16 11.90 -12.93 14.16
C PRO A 16 11.69 -11.66 13.32
N PRO A 17 11.11 -10.59 13.90
CA PRO A 17 10.87 -9.32 13.17
C PRO A 17 12.13 -8.70 12.55
N ALA A 18 13.31 -8.94 13.13
CA ALA A 18 14.58 -8.48 12.54
C ALA A 18 14.89 -9.11 11.17
N HIS A 19 14.23 -10.21 10.83
CA HIS A 19 14.36 -10.92 9.54
C HIS A 19 13.13 -10.69 8.65
N THR A 20 12.22 -9.78 9.02
CA THR A 20 11.05 -9.41 8.22
C THR A 20 11.24 -8.03 7.61
N TRP A 21 10.46 -7.71 6.58
CA TRP A 21 10.39 -6.32 6.09
C TRP A 21 9.74 -5.44 7.16
N ASP A 22 10.20 -4.19 7.25
CA ASP A 22 9.58 -3.18 8.12
C ASP A 22 8.58 -2.36 7.31
N LEU A 23 7.31 -2.77 7.32
CA LEU A 23 6.23 -2.09 6.59
C LEU A 23 5.80 -0.78 7.25
N SER A 24 6.23 -0.50 8.49
CA SER A 24 5.93 0.77 9.18
C SER A 24 6.47 1.99 8.43
N LYS A 25 7.44 1.78 7.53
CA LYS A 25 7.98 2.81 6.62
C LYS A 25 7.02 3.20 5.50
N LEU A 26 6.10 2.33 5.13
CA LEU A 26 5.07 2.58 4.12
C LEU A 26 3.78 3.08 4.77
N CYS A 27 3.24 2.29 5.71
CA CYS A 27 2.07 2.64 6.52
C CYS A 27 2.36 2.22 7.97
N PRO A 28 2.14 3.09 8.97
CA PRO A 28 2.48 2.79 10.37
C PRO A 28 1.87 1.49 10.88
N ASP A 29 0.61 1.25 10.55
CA ASP A 29 -0.17 0.07 10.92
C ASP A 29 -1.38 -0.10 9.97
N ASP A 30 -2.11 -1.21 10.14
CA ASP A 30 -3.29 -1.54 9.35
C ASP A 30 -4.42 -0.49 9.51
N ALA A 31 -4.55 0.14 10.69
CA ALA A 31 -5.59 1.14 10.93
C ALA A 31 -5.29 2.47 10.22
N GLU A 32 -4.03 2.89 10.15
CA GLU A 32 -3.60 4.04 9.36
C GLU A 32 -3.67 3.75 7.85
N TRP A 33 -3.47 2.50 7.44
CA TRP A 33 -3.72 2.07 6.06
C TRP A 33 -5.20 2.23 5.70
N ASP A 34 -6.12 1.73 6.53
CA ASP A 34 -7.57 1.84 6.32
C ASP A 34 -8.02 3.31 6.19
N LYS A 35 -7.59 4.19 7.11
CA LYS A 35 -7.88 5.63 7.02
C LYS A 35 -7.33 6.28 5.75
N SER A 36 -6.12 5.87 5.34
CA SER A 36 -5.50 6.37 4.11
C SER A 36 -6.28 5.90 2.88
N PHE A 37 -6.82 4.68 2.92
CA PHE A 37 -7.65 4.13 1.85
C PHE A 37 -9.00 4.85 1.75
N GLU A 38 -9.67 5.12 2.87
CA GLU A 38 -10.91 5.94 2.90
C GLU A 38 -10.67 7.32 2.30
N LYS A 39 -9.60 8.01 2.73
CA LYS A 39 -9.21 9.31 2.18
C LYS A 39 -8.90 9.23 0.69
N PHE A 40 -8.21 8.18 0.24
CA PHE A 40 -7.93 7.96 -1.18
C PHE A 40 -9.22 7.87 -1.99
N GLN A 41 -10.22 7.13 -1.51
CA GLN A 41 -11.52 7.00 -2.16
C GLN A 41 -12.26 8.35 -2.26
N GLU A 42 -12.22 9.16 -1.21
CA GLU A 42 -12.80 10.52 -1.21
C GLU A 42 -12.10 11.47 -2.21
N MET A 43 -10.81 11.27 -2.44
CA MET A 43 -10.02 12.06 -3.38
C MET A 43 -10.29 11.71 -4.86
N LEU A 44 -10.75 10.50 -5.17
CA LEU A 44 -11.00 10.11 -6.57
C LEU A 44 -12.02 11.02 -7.30
N PRO A 45 -13.23 11.30 -6.78
CA PRO A 45 -14.20 12.14 -7.48
C PRO A 45 -13.75 13.60 -7.60
N GLU A 46 -12.95 14.09 -6.66
CA GLU A 46 -12.48 15.47 -6.62
C GLU A 46 -11.57 15.82 -7.81
N ILE A 47 -10.95 14.83 -8.46
CA ILE A 47 -10.13 15.06 -9.66
C ILE A 47 -10.92 15.67 -10.81
N GLU A 48 -12.23 15.43 -10.88
CA GLU A 48 -13.10 15.97 -11.93
C GLU A 48 -13.15 17.50 -11.91
N LYS A 49 -12.90 18.13 -10.74
CA LYS A 49 -12.87 19.59 -10.57
C LYS A 49 -11.78 20.27 -11.40
N PHE A 50 -10.75 19.53 -11.82
CA PHE A 50 -9.67 20.05 -12.66
C PHE A 50 -9.99 20.00 -14.17
N LYS A 51 -11.07 19.33 -14.57
CA LYS A 51 -11.46 19.21 -15.98
C LYS A 51 -11.83 20.59 -16.54
N GLY A 52 -11.16 20.98 -17.63
CA GLY A 52 -11.39 22.27 -18.29
C GLY A 52 -10.81 23.48 -17.53
N THR A 53 -10.06 23.29 -16.44
CA THR A 53 -9.40 24.39 -15.71
C THR A 53 -7.90 24.51 -16.01
N LEU A 54 -7.27 23.46 -16.53
CA LEU A 54 -5.81 23.38 -16.72
C LEU A 54 -5.22 24.48 -17.61
N GLY A 55 -5.95 24.93 -18.62
CA GLY A 55 -5.52 25.99 -19.54
C GLY A 55 -5.82 27.41 -19.05
N LYS A 56 -6.48 27.57 -17.90
CA LYS A 56 -6.92 28.90 -17.42
C LYS A 56 -5.78 29.74 -16.84
N SER A 57 -4.81 29.10 -16.18
CA SER A 57 -3.61 29.75 -15.64
C SER A 57 -2.55 28.74 -15.23
N ALA A 58 -1.31 29.21 -15.00
CA ALA A 58 -0.22 28.38 -14.48
C ALA A 58 -0.53 27.83 -13.07
N GLU A 59 -1.22 28.60 -12.24
CA GLU A 59 -1.66 28.20 -10.91
C GLU A 59 -2.69 27.07 -10.96
N SER A 60 -3.62 27.11 -11.94
CA SER A 60 -4.62 26.05 -12.14
C SER A 60 -3.94 24.73 -12.53
N LEU A 61 -2.94 24.78 -13.42
CA LEU A 61 -2.13 23.62 -13.77
C LEU A 61 -1.33 23.09 -12.58
N ARG A 62 -0.66 23.99 -11.83
CA ARG A 62 0.11 23.62 -10.64
C ARG A 62 -0.76 22.92 -9.59
N ALA A 63 -1.97 23.42 -9.35
CA ALA A 63 -2.89 22.81 -8.41
C ALA A 63 -3.27 21.38 -8.82
N CYS A 64 -3.56 21.15 -10.11
CA CYS A 64 -3.83 19.81 -10.62
C CYS A 64 -2.63 18.87 -10.48
N LEU A 65 -1.43 19.32 -10.86
CA LEU A 65 -0.21 18.52 -10.75
C LEU A 65 0.11 18.15 -9.30
N GLN A 66 -0.08 19.08 -8.36
CA GLN A 66 0.09 18.82 -6.94
C GLN A 66 -0.91 17.78 -6.45
N TYR A 67 -2.17 17.91 -6.87
CA TYR A 67 -3.23 16.96 -6.53
C TYR A 67 -2.94 15.54 -7.03
N MET A 68 -2.58 15.41 -8.31
CA MET A 68 -2.21 14.12 -8.91
C MET A 68 -0.99 13.50 -8.24
N LYS A 69 0.00 14.33 -7.85
CA LYS A 69 1.18 13.86 -7.12
C LYS A 69 0.79 13.28 -5.76
N GLU A 70 -0.04 13.98 -5.00
CA GLU A 70 -0.51 13.51 -3.70
C GLU A 70 -1.31 12.21 -3.81
N LEU A 71 -2.22 12.15 -4.80
CA LEU A 71 -3.01 10.95 -5.10
C LEU A 71 -2.11 9.77 -5.52
N GLY A 72 -1.09 10.02 -6.34
CA GLY A 72 -0.15 9.00 -6.81
C GLY A 72 0.71 8.41 -5.69
N ILE A 73 1.28 9.26 -4.83
CA ILE A 73 2.07 8.80 -3.67
C ILE A 73 1.20 7.95 -2.74
N MET A 74 -0.05 8.37 -2.49
CA MET A 74 -0.97 7.61 -1.66
C MET A 74 -1.32 6.25 -2.29
N ALA A 75 -1.59 6.21 -3.60
CA ALA A 75 -1.86 4.96 -4.32
C ALA A 75 -0.66 4.00 -4.26
N GLU A 76 0.56 4.50 -4.41
CA GLU A 76 1.79 3.70 -4.30
C GLU A 76 1.94 3.12 -2.90
N CYS A 77 1.82 3.94 -1.84
CA CYS A 77 1.89 3.47 -0.45
C CYS A 77 0.85 2.39 -0.16
N LEU A 78 -0.42 2.63 -0.53
CA LEU A 78 -1.52 1.70 -0.29
C LEU A 78 -1.30 0.38 -1.03
N GLY A 79 -0.95 0.45 -2.32
CA GLY A 79 -0.74 -0.72 -3.17
C GLY A 79 0.45 -1.55 -2.76
N TYR A 80 1.60 -0.93 -2.46
CA TYR A 80 2.79 -1.65 -2.02
C TYR A 80 2.61 -2.28 -0.64
N TYR A 81 1.95 -1.58 0.30
CA TYR A 81 1.65 -2.15 1.61
C TYR A 81 0.79 -3.41 1.49
N ALA A 82 -0.34 -3.32 0.78
CA ALA A 82 -1.23 -4.46 0.57
C ALA A 82 -0.51 -5.62 -0.14
N HIS A 83 0.24 -5.33 -1.20
CA HIS A 83 1.00 -6.34 -1.92
C HIS A 83 2.02 -7.06 -1.03
N LEU A 84 2.79 -6.32 -0.23
CA LEU A 84 3.81 -6.90 0.63
C LEU A 84 3.19 -7.71 1.79
N LYS A 85 2.03 -7.30 2.32
CA LYS A 85 1.28 -8.08 3.32
C LYS A 85 0.80 -9.41 2.74
N VAL A 86 0.31 -9.43 1.50
CA VAL A 86 -0.04 -10.68 0.80
C VAL A 86 1.18 -11.58 0.60
N MET A 87 2.31 -11.00 0.18
CA MET A 87 3.55 -11.75 -0.08
C MET A 87 4.22 -12.25 1.21
N GLU A 88 3.94 -11.63 2.36
CA GLU A 88 4.49 -12.02 3.65
C GLU A 88 4.11 -13.45 4.03
N ASN A 89 2.88 -13.86 3.75
CA ASN A 89 2.42 -15.23 3.89
C ASN A 89 1.37 -15.57 2.85
N VAL A 90 1.79 -16.03 1.67
CA VAL A 90 0.87 -16.38 0.57
C VAL A 90 -0.11 -17.52 0.96
N ALA A 91 0.23 -18.34 1.96
CA ALA A 91 -0.64 -19.39 2.48
C ALA A 91 -1.73 -18.90 3.46
N ASP A 92 -1.68 -17.63 3.88
CA ASP A 92 -2.71 -16.99 4.69
C ASP A 92 -3.79 -16.36 3.81
N ASN A 93 -5.00 -16.91 3.89
CA ASN A 93 -6.15 -16.44 3.11
C ASN A 93 -6.71 -15.09 3.60
N THR A 94 -6.32 -14.61 4.79
CA THR A 94 -6.83 -13.35 5.37
C THR A 94 -6.33 -12.13 4.59
N SER A 95 -5.14 -12.23 3.98
CA SER A 95 -4.55 -11.14 3.19
C SER A 95 -4.90 -11.21 1.70
N GLN A 96 -5.57 -12.27 1.23
CA GLN A 96 -5.87 -12.53 -0.19
C GLN A 96 -7.25 -12.01 -0.64
N ALA A 97 -8.06 -11.50 0.29
CA ALA A 97 -9.46 -11.12 0.07
C ALA A 97 -9.65 -9.60 -0.07
#